data_AF-A0A523HD88-F1
#
_entry.id   AF-A0A523HD88-F1
#
_cell.length_a   1.000
_cell.length_b   1.000
_cell.length_c   1.000
_cell.angle_alpha   90.00
_cell.angle_beta   90.00
_cell.angle_gamma   90.00
#
_symmetry.space_group_name_H-M   'P 1'
#
loop_
_entity.id
_entity.type
_entity.pdbx_description
1 polymer ?
#
loop_
_entity_poly.entity_id
_entity_poly.type
_entity_poly.pdbx_seq_one_letter_code
_entity_poly.pdbx_strand_id
1 'polypeptide(L)'
;MTIHPNSEQRKKLKRYHIPGHAHELTFSCYHRFHYLNDPNCCALFIDELSQAREHFLFRLWAYVLRPNHVHLFIYPTQNEYKISAILQSIKAKHPNGIGISCWRRDRKDMTNYV
;
A
#
# COMPACT_ATOMS: atom_id res chain seq x y z
N MET A 1 13.73 -40.31 17.09
CA MET A 1 14.53 -39.20 16.54
C MET A 1 13.58 -38.34 15.72
N THR A 2 13.00 -37.30 16.33
CA THR A 2 11.92 -36.52 15.70
C THR A 2 12.55 -35.36 14.94
N ILE A 3 12.44 -35.38 13.62
CA ILE A 3 12.87 -34.26 12.77
C ILE A 3 11.83 -33.15 12.94
N HIS A 4 12.18 -32.07 13.63
CA HIS A 4 11.40 -30.84 13.59
C HIS A 4 11.70 -30.13 12.26
N PRO A 5 10.70 -29.82 11.42
CA PRO A 5 10.95 -29.04 10.22
C PRO A 5 11.50 -27.66 10.61
N ASN A 6 12.61 -27.35 9.97
CA ASN A 6 13.39 -26.12 10.05
C ASN A 6 12.48 -24.88 10.14
N SER A 7 12.76 -23.97 11.06
CA SER A 7 12.06 -22.70 11.19
C SER A 7 12.26 -21.87 9.93
N GLU A 8 11.36 -22.05 8.97
CA GLU A 8 11.26 -21.40 7.66
C GLU A 8 11.79 -19.95 7.71
N GLN A 9 13.02 -19.75 7.23
CA GLN A 9 13.61 -18.42 7.07
C GLN A 9 12.71 -17.62 6.13
N ARG A 10 11.85 -16.77 6.69
CA ARG A 10 11.01 -15.87 5.92
C ARG A 10 11.91 -14.99 5.04
N LYS A 11 11.78 -15.13 3.71
CA LYS A 11 12.49 -14.28 2.75
C LYS A 11 12.32 -12.82 3.15
N LYS A 12 13.44 -12.13 3.41
CA LYS A 12 13.42 -10.69 3.69
C LYS A 12 13.02 -9.97 2.40
N LEU A 13 11.92 -9.23 2.44
CA LEU A 13 11.50 -8.37 1.34
C LEU A 13 12.58 -7.30 1.09
N LYS A 14 13.21 -7.35 -0.08
CA LYS A 14 14.12 -6.30 -0.54
C LYS A 14 13.33 -5.29 -1.36
N ARG A 15 13.48 -4.01 -1.04
CA ARG A 15 12.84 -2.92 -1.79
C ARG A 15 13.88 -2.24 -2.67
N TYR A 16 13.52 -1.99 -3.91
CA TYR A 16 14.34 -1.27 -4.87
C TYR A 16 13.77 0.13 -5.07
N HIS A 17 14.62 1.14 -5.02
CA HIS A 17 14.26 2.54 -5.22
C HIS A 17 15.19 3.11 -6.29
N ILE A 18 14.99 2.66 -7.52
CA ILE A 18 15.84 3.00 -8.66
C ILE A 18 15.16 4.16 -9.43
N PRO A 19 15.82 5.31 -9.62
CA PRO A 19 15.26 6.40 -10.42
C PRO A 19 14.80 5.92 -11.80
N GLY A 20 13.66 6.43 -12.27
CA GLY A 20 13.09 6.06 -13.57
C GLY A 20 12.39 4.70 -13.62
N HIS A 21 12.27 3.98 -12.50
CA HIS A 21 11.47 2.75 -12.41
C HIS A 21 10.05 3.05 -11.91
N ALA A 22 9.05 2.47 -12.58
CA ALA A 22 7.70 2.38 -12.05
C ALA A 22 7.61 1.25 -11.00
N HIS A 23 6.60 1.32 -10.14
CA HIS A 23 6.36 0.37 -9.06
C HIS A 23 4.91 -0.09 -9.05
N GLU A 24 4.70 -1.40 -9.03
CA GLU A 24 3.41 -1.99 -8.68
C GLU A 24 3.29 -2.08 -7.16
N LEU A 25 2.19 -1.58 -6.61
CA LEU A 25 1.88 -1.64 -5.18
C LEU A 25 0.59 -2.42 -4.97
N THR A 26 0.67 -3.53 -4.25
CA THR A 26 -0.51 -4.25 -3.78
C THR A 26 -0.59 -4.22 -2.27
N PHE A 27 -1.76 -3.87 -1.71
CA PHE A 27 -2.00 -4.00 -0.28
C PHE A 27 -3.47 -4.27 0.06
N SER A 28 -3.68 -5.05 1.12
CA SER A 28 -5.00 -5.40 1.62
C SER A 28 -5.53 -4.41 2.65
N CYS A 29 -6.86 -4.33 2.73
CA CYS A 29 -7.57 -3.71 3.84
C CYS A 29 -7.37 -4.52 5.13
N TYR A 30 -7.53 -3.87 6.27
CA TYR A 30 -7.36 -4.49 7.58
C TYR A 30 -8.28 -5.71 7.74
N HIS A 31 -7.71 -6.82 8.23
CA HIS A 31 -8.38 -8.13 8.33
C HIS A 31 -9.03 -8.63 7.03
N ARG A 32 -8.64 -8.09 5.87
CA ARG A 32 -9.25 -8.39 4.56
C ARG A 32 -10.76 -8.11 4.49
N PHE A 33 -11.27 -7.21 5.32
CA PHE A 33 -12.65 -6.77 5.24
C PHE A 33 -12.95 -6.07 3.90
N HIS A 34 -14.20 -6.13 3.48
CA HIS A 34 -14.67 -5.62 2.19
C HIS A 34 -14.99 -4.11 2.23
N TYR A 35 -14.12 -3.30 2.83
CA TYR A 35 -14.37 -1.87 3.02
C TYR A 35 -14.54 -1.11 1.70
N LEU A 36 -13.91 -1.58 0.62
CA LEU A 36 -13.99 -0.95 -0.70
C LEU A 36 -15.28 -1.30 -1.47
N ASN A 37 -16.26 -1.93 -0.80
CA ASN A 37 -17.64 -1.99 -1.30
C ASN A 37 -18.44 -0.73 -0.93
N ASP A 38 -18.01 0.03 0.08
CA ASP A 38 -18.65 1.30 0.45
C ASP A 38 -18.10 2.44 -0.43
N PRO A 39 -18.94 3.11 -1.23
CA PRO A 39 -18.52 4.24 -2.06
C PRO A 39 -17.83 5.37 -1.27
N ASN A 40 -18.23 5.59 -0.01
CA ASN A 40 -17.60 6.62 0.83
C ASN A 40 -16.16 6.23 1.18
N CYS A 41 -15.93 4.96 1.50
CA CYS A 41 -14.59 4.44 1.74
C CYS A 41 -13.71 4.53 0.49
N CYS A 42 -14.27 4.26 -0.69
CA CYS A 42 -13.59 4.44 -1.97
C CYS A 42 -13.22 5.91 -2.23
N ALA A 43 -14.16 6.85 -2.03
CA ALA A 43 -13.92 8.27 -2.22
C ALA A 43 -12.79 8.78 -1.30
N LEU A 44 -12.87 8.45 -0.01
CA LEU A 44 -11.82 8.80 0.96
C LEU A 44 -10.45 8.24 0.57
N PHE A 45 -10.41 7.00 0.07
CA PHE A 45 -9.15 6.42 -0.41
C PHE A 45 -8.57 7.18 -1.61
N ILE A 46 -9.41 7.59 -2.56
CA ILE A 46 -8.99 8.35 -3.73
C ILE A 46 -8.47 9.73 -3.31
N ASP A 47 -9.09 10.38 -2.34
CA ASP A 47 -8.64 11.66 -1.80
C ASP A 47 -7.24 11.55 -1.15
N GLU A 48 -7.01 10.52 -0.34
CA GLU A 48 -5.69 10.24 0.27
C GLU A 48 -4.64 9.90 -0.80
N LEU A 49 -5.02 9.14 -1.82
CA LEU A 49 -4.15 8.82 -2.95
C LEU A 49 -3.76 10.08 -3.73
N SER A 50 -4.71 11.01 -3.94
CA SER A 50 -4.46 12.28 -4.61
C SER A 50 -3.53 13.17 -3.80
N GLN A 51 -3.77 13.31 -2.49
CA GLN A 51 -2.90 14.08 -1.59
C GLN A 51 -1.48 13.50 -1.55
N ALA A 52 -1.34 12.18 -1.46
CA ALA A 52 -0.03 11.53 -1.50
C ALA A 52 0.68 11.74 -2.85
N ARG A 53 -0.07 11.72 -3.96
CA ARG A 53 0.45 11.98 -5.31
C ARG A 53 1.06 13.36 -5.41
N GLU A 54 0.39 14.38 -4.89
CA GLU A 54 0.88 15.76 -4.86
C GLU A 54 2.07 15.93 -3.92
N HIS A 55 2.01 15.32 -2.72
CA HIS A 55 3.07 15.45 -1.72
C HIS A 55 4.38 14.76 -2.13
N PHE A 56 4.29 13.55 -2.68
CA PHE A 56 5.46 12.72 -3.03
C PHE A 56 5.86 12.82 -4.50
N LEU A 57 5.17 13.64 -5.30
CA LEU A 57 5.49 13.89 -6.70
C LEU A 57 5.71 12.58 -7.50
N PHE A 58 4.64 11.81 -7.63
CA PHE A 58 4.61 10.64 -8.51
C PHE A 58 3.48 10.74 -9.53
N ARG A 59 3.62 10.03 -10.65
CA ARG A 59 2.53 9.82 -11.62
C ARG A 59 1.80 8.54 -11.25
N LEU A 60 0.47 8.59 -11.24
CA LEU A 60 -0.36 7.40 -11.11
C LEU A 60 -0.74 6.94 -12.52
N TRP A 61 -0.24 5.77 -12.93
CA TRP A 61 -0.50 5.23 -14.28
C TRP A 61 -1.75 4.35 -14.30
N ALA A 62 -2.01 3.60 -13.22
CA ALA A 62 -3.20 2.78 -13.08
C ALA A 62 -3.54 2.55 -11.60
N TYR A 63 -4.81 2.26 -11.30
CA TYR A 63 -5.24 1.76 -10.00
C TYR A 63 -6.46 0.84 -10.13
N VAL A 64 -6.60 -0.09 -9.18
CA VAL A 64 -7.79 -0.94 -9.03
C VAL A 64 -8.14 -1.04 -7.55
N LEU A 65 -9.40 -0.73 -7.22
CA LEU A 65 -9.98 -1.00 -5.90
C LEU A 65 -10.75 -2.31 -5.98
N ARG A 66 -10.25 -3.35 -5.32
CA ARG A 66 -10.96 -4.61 -5.09
C ARG A 66 -11.60 -4.54 -3.71
N PRO A 67 -12.72 -5.24 -3.44
CA PRO A 67 -13.43 -5.12 -2.16
C PRO A 67 -12.53 -5.13 -0.90
N ASN A 68 -11.47 -5.93 -0.90
CA ASN A 68 -10.55 -6.11 0.23
C ASN A 68 -9.09 -5.69 -0.02
N HIS A 69 -8.72 -5.19 -1.20
CA HIS A 69 -7.34 -4.80 -1.50
C HIS A 69 -7.24 -3.82 -2.66
N VAL A 70 -6.10 -3.15 -2.76
CA VAL A 70 -5.81 -2.14 -3.78
C VAL A 70 -4.58 -2.56 -4.57
N HIS A 71 -4.63 -2.31 -5.87
CA HIS A 71 -3.48 -2.31 -6.79
C HIS A 71 -3.22 -0.89 -7.27
N LEU A 72 -1.97 -0.44 -7.22
CA LEU A 72 -1.54 0.85 -7.78
C LEU A 72 -0.33 0.62 -8.68
N PHE A 73 -0.27 1.34 -9.80
CA PHE A 73 0.92 1.43 -10.62
C PHE A 73 1.41 2.87 -10.65
N ILE A 74 2.53 3.13 -9.97
CA ILE A 74 3.05 4.48 -9.75
C ILE A 74 4.43 4.66 -10.37
N TYR A 75 4.72 5.88 -10.78
CA TYR A 75 6.02 6.28 -11.30
C TYR A 75 6.51 7.52 -10.52
N PRO A 76 7.40 7.36 -9.54
CA PRO A 76 8.04 8.48 -8.86
C PRO A 76 8.81 9.37 -9.85
N THR A 77 8.60 10.67 -9.82
CA THR A 77 9.30 11.60 -10.73
C THR A 77 10.58 12.16 -10.15
N GLN A 78 10.81 11.98 -8.85
CA GLN A 78 12.05 12.38 -8.18
C GLN A 78 13.10 11.26 -8.25
N ASN A 79 14.37 11.64 -8.24
CA ASN A 79 15.48 10.67 -8.17
C ASN A 79 15.58 10.04 -6.78
N GLU A 80 15.24 10.79 -5.73
CA GLU A 80 15.19 10.28 -4.37
C GLU A 80 13.74 10.09 -3.93
N TYR A 81 13.37 8.86 -3.61
CA TYR A 81 12.04 8.54 -3.11
C TYR A 81 12.09 7.28 -2.23
N LYS A 82 11.08 7.12 -1.37
CA LYS A 82 10.90 5.92 -0.55
C LYS A 82 9.48 5.43 -0.72
N ILE A 83 9.28 4.28 -1.36
CA ILE A 83 7.92 3.78 -1.55
C ILE A 83 7.26 3.42 -0.21
N SER A 84 8.05 3.06 0.82
CA SER A 84 7.53 2.87 2.17
C SER A 84 6.91 4.14 2.76
N ALA A 85 7.40 5.33 2.42
CA ALA A 85 6.83 6.60 2.87
C ALA A 85 5.56 6.93 2.08
N ILE A 86 5.57 6.74 0.76
CA ILE A 86 4.39 6.89 -0.11
C ILE A 86 3.25 5.99 0.40
N LEU A 87 3.51 4.71 0.61
CA LEU A 87 2.51 3.77 1.14
C LEU A 87 1.99 4.15 2.52
N GLN A 88 2.86 4.65 3.40
CA GLN A 88 2.44 5.09 4.74
C GLN A 88 1.51 6.28 4.65
N SER A 89 1.77 7.21 3.74
CA SER A 89 0.90 8.36 3.49
C SER A 89 -0.44 7.96 2.89
N ILE A 90 -0.45 7.09 1.88
CA ILE A 90 -1.70 6.59 1.26
C ILE A 90 -2.56 5.85 2.29
N LYS A 91 -1.93 5.12 3.22
CA LYS A 91 -2.61 4.41 4.31
C LYS A 91 -2.82 5.27 5.57
N ALA A 92 -2.44 6.56 5.53
CA ALA A 92 -2.52 7.43 6.70
C ALA A 92 -3.98 7.77 7.03
N LYS A 93 -4.17 8.40 8.19
CA LYS A 93 -5.49 8.74 8.68
C LYS A 93 -6.00 10.02 8.03
N HIS A 94 -7.20 9.94 7.49
CA HIS A 94 -8.01 11.14 7.28
C HIS A 94 -8.35 11.78 8.65
N PRO A 95 -8.28 13.11 8.81
CA PRO A 95 -8.56 13.81 10.08
C PRO A 95 -9.97 13.57 10.65
N ASN A 96 -10.94 13.13 9.83
CA ASN A 96 -12.33 12.88 10.23
C ASN A 96 -12.59 11.45 10.74
N GLY A 97 -11.55 10.71 11.13
CA GLY A 97 -11.67 9.48 11.94
C GLY A 97 -12.10 8.19 11.22
N ILE A 98 -12.64 8.27 10.00
CA ILE A 98 -13.13 7.11 9.24
C ILE A 98 -11.98 6.32 8.57
N GLY A 99 -10.91 7.00 8.14
CA GLY A 99 -9.76 6.34 7.48
C GLY A 99 -9.01 5.31 8.33
N ILE A 100 -9.27 5.28 9.65
CA ILE A 100 -8.63 4.37 10.58
C ILE A 100 -9.22 2.96 10.50
N SER A 101 -10.54 2.81 10.40
CA SER A 101 -11.20 1.50 10.53
C SER A 101 -10.78 0.54 9.41
N CYS A 102 -10.58 1.09 8.20
CA CYS A 102 -10.29 0.31 7.01
C CYS A 102 -8.85 -0.23 6.96
N TRP A 103 -7.91 0.43 7.67
CA TRP A 103 -6.47 0.21 7.47
C TRP A 103 -5.66 0.00 8.78
N ARG A 104 -6.30 -0.10 9.96
CA ARG A 104 -5.60 -0.13 11.26
C ARG A 104 -4.77 -1.40 11.50
N ARG A 105 -3.49 -1.33 11.09
CA ARG A 105 -2.31 -2.08 11.58
C ARG A 105 -2.52 -3.58 11.88
N ASP A 106 -2.07 -4.40 10.94
CA ASP A 106 -0.99 -5.31 11.31
C ASP A 106 0.21 -5.06 10.39
N ARG A 107 1.40 -4.94 10.98
CA ARG A 107 2.65 -4.52 10.33
C ARG A 107 3.19 -5.57 9.33
N LYS A 108 2.41 -6.62 9.06
CA LYS A 108 2.82 -7.87 8.41
C LYS A 108 2.12 -8.15 7.08
N ASP A 109 1.17 -7.31 6.65
CA ASP A 109 0.55 -7.46 5.34
C ASP A 109 1.54 -7.06 4.26
N MET A 110 2.14 -8.12 3.70
CA MET A 110 3.13 -8.10 2.63
C MET A 110 2.62 -7.24 1.48
N THR A 111 3.20 -6.05 1.37
CA THR A 111 3.18 -5.33 0.11
C THR A 111 4.03 -6.14 -0.86
N ASN A 112 3.39 -6.92 -1.70
CA ASN A 112 4.07 -7.52 -2.84
C ASN A 112 4.25 -6.38 -3.85
N TYR A 113 5.52 -6.04 -4.06
CA TYR A 113 5.96 -5.27 -5.20
C TYR A 113 6.35 -6.32 -6.24
N VAL A 114 5.65 -6.35 -7.37
CA VAL A 114 6.15 -7.02 -8.57
C VAL A 114 6.95 -6.00 -9.36
#